data_AF-D3ADT0-F1
#
_entry.id   AF-D3ADT0-F1
#
_cell.length_a   1.000
_cell.length_b   1.000
_cell.length_c   1.000
_cell.angle_alpha   90.00
_cell.angle_beta   90.00
_cell.angle_gamma   90.00
#
_symmetry.space_group_name_H-M   'P 1'
#
loop_
_entity.id
_entity.type
_entity.pdbx_description
1 polymer ?
#
loop_
_entity_poly.entity_id
_entity_poly.type
_entity_poly.pdbx_seq_one_letter_code
_entity_poly.pdbx_strand_id
1 'polypeptide(L)' 'DDPTGPFGNKALGEPPAIPVAPAIRNAVLNATGVAVDSLPLDPQKLVAHFKAAELI' A
#
# COMPACT_ATOMS: atom_id res chain seq x y z
N ASP A 1 13.05 -21.57 9.29
CA ASP A 1 12.19 -22.21 10.29
C ASP A 1 11.60 -21.19 11.25
N ASP A 2 10.35 -21.39 11.65
CA ASP A 2 9.77 -20.72 12.81
C ASP A 2 10.04 -21.61 14.04
N PRO A 3 10.92 -21.21 14.98
CA PRO A 3 11.30 -22.04 16.11
C PRO A 3 10.16 -22.24 17.13
N THR A 4 9.05 -21.49 16.99
CA THR A 4 7.91 -21.55 17.92
C THR A 4 6.75 -22.43 17.41
N GLY A 5 6.78 -22.82 16.13
CA GLY A 5 5.72 -23.60 15.49
C GLY A 5 6.08 -25.08 15.30
N PRO A 6 5.14 -26.02 15.50
CA PRO A 6 5.37 -27.42 15.18
C PRO A 6 5.57 -27.61 13.66
N PHE A 7 6.61 -28.35 13.27
CA PHE A 7 6.93 -28.63 11.86
C PHE A 7 7.27 -27.39 11.00
N GLY A 8 7.63 -26.25 11.62
CA GLY A 8 8.05 -25.04 10.89
C GLY A 8 6.91 -24.33 10.16
N ASN A 9 5.67 -24.58 10.57
CA ASN A 9 4.48 -23.92 10.05
C ASN A 9 4.49 -22.40 10.32
N LYS A 10 3.84 -21.63 9.44
CA LYS A 10 3.66 -20.17 9.59
C LYS A 10 2.20 -19.80 9.38
N ALA A 11 1.74 -18.76 10.06
CA ALA A 11 0.43 -18.19 9.82
C ALA A 11 0.35 -17.58 8.40
N LEU A 12 -0.73 -17.88 7.66
CA LEU A 12 -0.91 -17.41 6.28
C LEU A 12 -2.27 -16.73 6.04
N GLY A 13 -3.13 -16.59 7.06
CA GLY A 13 -4.45 -15.97 6.88
C GLY A 13 -4.39 -14.47 6.56
N GLU A 14 -3.59 -13.72 7.30
CA GLU A 14 -3.46 -12.26 7.18
C GLU A 14 -2.41 -11.76 6.16
N PRO A 15 -1.25 -12.42 5.97
CA PRO A 15 -0.24 -12.00 4.99
C PRO A 15 -0.72 -11.75 3.56
N PRO A 16 -1.74 -12.42 3.00
CA PRO A 16 -2.27 -12.03 1.69
C PRO A 16 -3.16 -10.78 1.73
N ALA A 17 -3.74 -10.43 2.88
CA ALA A 17 -4.67 -9.30 3.01
C ALA A 17 -3.95 -7.98 3.40
N ILE A 18 -3.00 -8.04 4.34
CA ILE A 18 -2.31 -6.86 4.89
C ILE A 18 -1.50 -6.05 3.85
N PRO A 19 -0.66 -6.65 2.98
CA PRO A 19 0.31 -5.89 2.20
C PRO A 19 -0.27 -5.25 0.94
N VAL A 20 -1.49 -5.62 0.52
CA VAL A 20 -2.04 -5.18 -0.77
C VAL A 20 -2.28 -3.67 -0.81
N ALA A 21 -2.95 -3.12 0.20
CA ALA A 21 -3.22 -1.69 0.29
C ALA A 21 -1.94 -0.82 0.31
N PRO A 22 -0.95 -1.07 1.18
CA PRO A 22 0.30 -0.30 1.16
C PRO A 22 1.13 -0.53 -0.11
N ALA A 23 1.10 -1.73 -0.71
CA ALA A 23 1.79 -1.98 -1.97
C ALA A 23 1.25 -1.11 -3.11
N ILE A 24 -0.07 -1.01 -3.25
CA ILE A 24 -0.71 -0.15 -4.25
C ILE A 24 -0.37 1.32 -3.99
N ARG A 25 -0.47 1.78 -2.73
CA ARG A 25 -0.12 3.16 -2.37
C ARG A 25 1.33 3.51 -2.69
N ASN A 26 2.26 2.59 -2.40
CA ASN A 26 3.67 2.78 -2.70
C ASN A 26 3.97 2.72 -4.20
N ALA A 27 3.21 1.94 -4.98
CA ALA A 27 3.32 1.97 -6.43
C ALA A 27 2.92 3.34 -7.00
N VAL A 28 1.85 3.96 -6.49
CA VAL A 28 1.46 5.34 -6.87
C VAL A 28 2.53 6.34 -6.49
N LEU A 29 3.07 6.26 -5.26
CA LEU A 29 4.18 7.11 -4.83
C LEU A 29 5.38 6.96 -5.76
N ASN A 30 5.79 5.73 -6.08
CA ASN A 30 6.93 5.47 -6.95
C ASN A 30 6.72 6.00 -8.39
N ALA A 31 5.50 5.89 -8.91
CA ALA A 31 5.17 6.33 -10.27
C ALA A 31 5.06 7.86 -10.41
N THR A 32 4.63 8.56 -9.36
CA THR A 32 4.25 9.98 -9.44
C THR A 32 5.12 10.91 -8.58
N GLY A 33 5.87 10.38 -7.62
CA GLY A 33 6.54 11.16 -6.58
C GLY A 33 5.59 11.76 -5.53
N VAL A 34 4.27 11.57 -5.67
CA VAL A 34 3.26 12.19 -4.81
C VAL A 34 2.87 11.26 -3.67
N ALA A 35 3.11 11.71 -2.44
CA ALA A 35 2.71 11.00 -1.24
C ALA A 35 1.25 11.33 -0.87
N VAL A 36 0.45 10.29 -0.64
CA VAL A 36 -0.92 10.37 -0.11
C VAL A 36 -0.99 9.53 1.17
N ASP A 37 -1.29 10.14 2.31
CA ASP A 37 -1.30 9.53 3.64
C ASP A 37 -2.71 9.21 4.16
N SER A 38 -3.71 9.29 3.29
CA SER A 38 -5.09 8.91 3.59
C SER A 38 -5.61 7.84 2.63
N LEU A 39 -6.41 6.92 3.17
CA LEU A 39 -7.12 5.88 2.41
C LEU A 39 -8.63 6.14 2.42
N PRO A 40 -9.38 5.66 1.42
CA PRO A 40 -8.90 5.06 0.18
C PRO A 40 -8.23 6.10 -0.74
N LEU A 41 -7.43 5.63 -1.70
CA LEU A 41 -6.90 6.45 -2.80
C LEU A 41 -7.98 6.69 -3.85
N ASP A 42 -9.06 7.38 -3.46
CA ASP A 42 -10.14 7.70 -4.37
C ASP A 42 -9.73 8.74 -5.42
N PRO A 43 -10.39 8.75 -6.61
CA PRO A 43 -10.03 9.67 -7.69
C PRO A 43 -10.09 11.15 -7.30
N GLN A 44 -11.03 11.55 -6.43
CA GLN A 44 -11.19 12.95 -6.03
C GLN A 44 -9.96 13.42 -5.24
N LYS A 45 -9.47 12.62 -4.29
CA LYS A 45 -8.21 12.90 -3.57
C LYS A 45 -7.03 12.90 -4.52
N LEU A 46 -6.91 11.90 -5.41
CA LEU A 46 -5.78 11.82 -6.33
C LEU A 46 -5.72 13.03 -7.27
N VAL A 47 -6.86 13.49 -7.79
CA VAL A 47 -6.92 14.71 -8.61
C VAL A 47 -6.47 15.94 -7.81
N ALA A 48 -6.90 16.08 -6.56
CA ALA A 48 -6.46 17.20 -5.72
C ALA A 48 -4.95 17.17 -5.46
N HIS A 49 -4.40 16.00 -5.12
CA HIS A 49 -2.96 15.82 -4.88
C HIS A 49 -2.12 16.04 -6.15
N PHE A 50 -2.57 15.54 -7.31
CA PHE A 50 -1.85 15.70 -8.57
C PHE A 50 -1.88 17.14 -9.09
N LYS A 51 -2.98 17.88 -8.89
CA LYS A 51 -3.02 19.33 -9.16
C LYS A 51 -2.05 20.11 -8.28
N ALA A 52 -2.03 19.82 -6.97
CA ALA A 52 -1.13 20.48 -6.04
C ALA A 52 0.36 20.18 -6.34
N ALA A 53 0.64 19.04 -6.96
CA ALA A 53 1.97 18.63 -7.40
C ALA A 53 2.29 19.01 -8.86
N GLU A 54 1.43 19.79 -9.53
CA GLU A 54 1.61 20.26 -10.92
C GLU A 54 1.80 19.11 -11.94
N LEU A 55 1.22 17.93 -11.67
CA LEU A 55 1.22 16.81 -12.60
C LEU A 55 0.09 16.89 -13.64
N ILE A 56 -0.98 17.60 -13.31
CA ILE A 56 -2.18 17.85 -14.14
C ILE A 56 -2.78 19.22 -13.87
#